data_AF-A0A521RCW7-F1
#
_entry.id   AF-A0A521RCW7-F1
#
_cell.length_a   1.000
_cell.length_b   1.000
_cell.length_c   1.000
_cell.angle_alpha   90.00
_cell.angle_beta   90.00
_cell.angle_gamma   90.00
#
_symmetry.space_group_name_H-M   'P 1'
#
loop_
_entity.id
_entity.type
_entity.pdbx_description
1 polymer ?
#
loop_
_entity_poly.entity_id
_entity_poly.type
_entity_poly.pdbx_seq_one_letter_code
_entity_poly.pdbx_strand_id
1 'polypeptide(L)' 'MVARDKIVVSYCQTHHRGAHAYFVLRLLGYPKVKGYDRSWAEWGNREDLPIER' A
#
# COMPACT_ATOMS: atom_id res chain seq x y z
N MET A 1 12.24 -5.49 7.25
CA MET A 1 12.69 -4.18 6.73
C MET A 1 12.18 -4.02 5.30
N VAL A 2 11.78 -2.82 4.92
CA VAL A 2 11.33 -2.53 3.54
C VAL A 2 12.57 -2.27 2.68
N ALA A 3 12.72 -2.98 1.57
CA ALA A 3 13.87 -2.82 0.68
C ALA A 3 13.77 -1.51 -0.12
N ARG A 4 14.87 -0.73 -0.17
CA ARG A 4 14.89 0.62 -0.79
C ARG A 4 14.95 0.59 -2.32
N ASP A 5 15.38 -0.51 -2.91
CA ASP A 5 15.53 -0.73 -4.35
C ASP A 5 14.20 -1.11 -5.04
N LYS A 6 13.24 -1.60 -4.26
CA LYS A 6 11.93 -2.07 -4.73
C LYS A 6 10.89 -0.96 -4.75
N ILE A 7 9.83 -1.17 -5.56
CA ILE A 7 8.63 -0.36 -5.50
C ILE A 7 7.85 -0.78 -4.25
N VAL A 8 7.56 0.19 -3.37
CA VAL A 8 6.77 -0.02 -2.16
C VAL A 8 5.38 0.52 -2.39
N VAL A 9 4.37 -0.33 -2.27
CA VAL A 9 2.96 0.05 -2.38
C VAL A 9 2.30 -0.11 -1.01
N SER A 10 1.85 0.99 -0.40
CA SER A 10 1.13 0.94 0.89
C SER A 10 -0.38 0.83 0.67
N TYR A 11 -1.04 -0.02 1.46
CA TYR A 11 -2.49 -0.20 1.45
C TYR A 11 -3.00 -0.50 2.86
N CYS A 12 -4.30 -0.33 3.10
CA CYS A 12 -4.96 -0.82 4.31
C CYS A 12 -6.41 -1.21 3.99
N GLN A 13 -7.41 -0.64 4.69
CA GLN A 13 -8.82 -0.81 4.34
C GLN A 13 -9.28 0.24 3.31
N THR A 14 -9.08 1.52 3.62
CA THR A 14 -9.44 2.70 2.79
C THR A 14 -8.30 3.71 2.74
N HIS A 15 -7.07 3.21 2.67
CA HIS A 15 -5.83 3.98 2.62
C HIS A 15 -5.51 5.00 3.74
N HIS A 16 -6.30 5.17 4.81
CA HIS A 16 -5.92 6.07 5.91
C HIS A 16 -4.58 5.69 6.59
N ARG A 17 -4.42 4.42 6.96
CA ARG A 17 -3.16 3.93 7.56
C ARG A 17 -2.05 3.79 6.50
N GLY A 18 -2.45 3.44 5.27
CA GLY A 18 -1.54 3.37 4.13
C GLY A 18 -0.91 4.71 3.78
N ALA A 19 -1.66 5.82 3.91
CA ALA A 19 -1.19 7.18 3.69
C ALA A 19 -0.15 7.60 4.73
N HIS A 20 -0.35 7.24 6.00
CA HIS A 20 0.63 7.51 7.04
C HIS A 20 1.97 6.79 6.75
N ALA A 21 1.92 5.51 6.39
CA ALA A 21 3.11 4.76 6.00
C ALA A 21 3.77 5.32 4.72
N TYR A 22 2.96 5.71 3.73
CA TYR A 22 3.44 6.38 2.51
C TYR A 22 4.22 7.65 2.84
N PHE A 23 3.66 8.50 3.71
CA PHE A 23 4.29 9.75 4.12
C PHE A 23 5.63 9.51 4.83
N VAL A 24 5.67 8.61 5.81
CA VAL A 24 6.90 8.28 6.55
C VAL A 24 7.97 7.72 5.61
N LEU A 25 7.62 6.81 4.69
CA LEU A 25 8.57 6.23 3.74
C LEU A 25 9.16 7.29 2.80
N ARG A 26 8.37 8.28 2.38
CA ARG A 26 8.85 9.42 1.59
C ARG A 26 9.83 10.28 2.39
N LEU A 27 9.55 10.55 3.67
CA LEU A 27 10.48 11.29 4.54
C LEU A 27 11.80 10.54 4.76
N LEU A 28 11.77 9.21 4.81
CA LEU A 28 12.97 8.37 4.94
C LEU A 28 13.78 8.24 3.64
N GLY A 29 13.38 8.94 2.56
CA GLY A 29 14.08 8.97 1.29
C GLY A 29 13.90 7.70 0.45
N TYR A 30 12.77 7.00 0.58
CA TYR A 30 12.47 5.89 -0.32
C TYR A 30 12.13 6.43 -1.73
N PRO A 31 12.87 6.02 -2.77
CA PRO A 31 12.75 6.63 -4.10
C PRO A 31 11.48 6.18 -4.85
N LYS A 32 10.90 5.04 -4.47
CA LYS A 32 9.81 4.37 -5.21
C LYS A 32 8.65 3.97 -4.30
N VAL A 33 7.93 4.94 -3.75
CA VAL A 33 6.75 4.69 -2.89
C VAL A 33 5.47 5.11 -3.61
N LYS A 34 4.44 4.26 -3.56
CA LYS A 34 3.10 4.51 -4.08
C LYS A 34 2.06 4.16 -3.02
N GLY A 35 0.92 4.84 -3.04
CA GLY A 35 -0.23 4.50 -2.21
C GLY A 35 -1.32 3.83 -3.05
N TYR A 36 -1.90 2.75 -2.52
CA TYR A 36 -3.09 2.14 -3.11
C TYR A 36 -4.35 2.67 -2.40
N ASP A 37 -4.98 3.67 -3.01
CA ASP A 37 -6.08 4.47 -2.44
C ASP A 37 -7.31 3.64 -2.06
N ARG A 38 -7.82 2.82 -3.00
CA ARG A 38 -9.00 2.01 -2.73
C ARG A 38 -8.72 0.82 -1.81
N SER A 39 -7.44 0.41 -1.70
CA SER A 39 -6.98 -0.53 -0.67
C SER A 39 -7.79 -1.83 -0.68
N TRP A 40 -7.89 -2.52 0.46
CA TRP A 40 -8.69 -3.75 0.60
C TRP A 40 -10.19 -3.53 0.31
N ALA A 41 -10.70 -2.30 0.46
CA ALA A 41 -12.10 -2.01 0.13
C ALA A 41 -12.43 -2.19 -1.36
N GLU A 42 -11.46 -2.13 -2.28
CA GLU A 42 -11.67 -2.53 -3.68
C GLU A 42 -11.30 -4.00 -3.91
N TRP A 43 -10.14 -4.44 -3.41
CA TRP A 43 -9.67 -5.80 -3.69
C TRP A 43 -10.56 -6.88 -3.06
N GLY A 44 -10.92 -6.72 -1.78
CA GLY A 44 -11.69 -7.70 -1.03
C GLY A 44 -13.17 -7.77 -1.41
N ASN A 45 -13.69 -6.78 -2.14
CA ASN A 45 -15.07 -6.76 -2.65
C ASN A 45 -15.19 -7.27 -4.09
N ARG A 46 -14.06 -7.65 -4.70
CA ARG A 46 -14.02 -8.19 -6.06
C ARG A 46 -13.94 -9.70 -6.01
N GLU A 47 -14.99 -10.36 -6.48
CA GLU A 47 -15.09 -11.83 -6.51
C GLU A 47 -14.15 -12.45 -7.56
N ASP A 48 -13.67 -11.66 -8.51
CA ASP A 48 -12.77 -12.08 -9.60
C ASP A 48 -11.29 -12.04 -9.24
N LEU A 49 -10.95 -11.61 -8.02
CA LEU A 49 -9.56 -11.49 -7.56
C LEU A 49 -9.20 -12.59 -6.55
N PRO A 50 -7.95 -13.08 -6.58
CA PRO A 50 -7.50 -14.09 -5.63
C PRO A 50 -7.43 -13.52 -4.21
N ILE A 51 -7.95 -14.28 -3.25
CA ILE A 51 -7.90 -13.99 -1.81
C ILE A 51 -7.42 -15.26 -1.09
N GLU A 52 -6.32 -15.16 -0.36
CA GLU A 52 -5.83 -16.21 0.53
C GLU A 52 -6.59 -16.17 1.87
N ARG A 53 -6.85 -17.35 2.47
CA ARG A 53 -7.62 -17.51 3.71
C ARG A 53 -6.78 -18.08 4.84
#